data_AF-A0A6I1NV94-F1
#
_entry.id   AF-A0A6I1NV94-F1
#
_cell.length_a   1.000
_cell.length_b   1.000
_cell.length_c   1.000
_cell.angle_alpha   90.00
_cell.angle_beta   90.00
_cell.angle_gamma   90.00
#
_symmetry.space_group_name_H-M   'P 1'
#
loop_
_entity.id
_entity.type
_entity.pdbx_description
1 polymer ?
#
loop_
_entity_poly.entity_id
_entity_poly.type
_entity_poly.pdbx_seq_one_letter_code
_entity_poly.pdbx_strand_id
1 'polypeptide(L)'
;PKVLGSCASVLREALGGPDGYGRALSEGGVLSYSGAGGALKSLAPEQLPDWQSAAPLEVILGAQIGQFSGLSLFDAFNSSWSLDSRADRMGARLLGPVLQYQGRPMISEGIPLGAIQVPPDGQPIILLNDRQTIGGYPRLWALTPLSLARLAQCLPGSEVRLAPVV
;
A
#
# COMPACT_ATOMS: atom_id res chain seq x y z
N PRO A 1 -17.40 -13.18 13.26
CA PRO A 1 -17.40 -14.54 12.65
C PRO A 1 -16.11 -14.74 11.85
N LYS A 2 -15.53 -15.94 11.82
CA LYS A 2 -14.39 -16.20 10.94
C LYS A 2 -14.90 -16.61 9.56
N VAL A 3 -14.44 -15.92 8.51
CA VAL A 3 -14.70 -16.26 7.10
C VAL A 3 -13.36 -16.67 6.49
N LEU A 4 -13.30 -17.87 5.91
CA LEU A 4 -12.05 -18.45 5.36
C LEU A 4 -10.87 -18.42 6.35
N GLY A 5 -11.13 -18.61 7.64
CA GLY A 5 -10.12 -18.60 8.70
C GLY A 5 -9.70 -17.21 9.22
N SER A 6 -10.22 -16.12 8.66
CA SER A 6 -9.88 -14.73 9.05
C SER A 6 -11.08 -13.95 9.59
N CYS A 7 -10.82 -12.88 10.34
CA CYS A 7 -11.83 -11.89 10.78
C CYS A 7 -11.75 -10.57 9.99
N ALA A 8 -10.87 -10.47 9.00
CA ALA A 8 -10.73 -9.25 8.19
C ALA A 8 -12.00 -8.94 7.41
N SER A 9 -12.27 -7.65 7.18
CA SER A 9 -13.37 -7.17 6.33
C SER A 9 -12.85 -6.87 4.93
N VAL A 10 -13.49 -7.45 3.91
CA VAL A 10 -13.22 -7.16 2.49
C VAL A 10 -14.54 -6.75 1.84
N LEU A 11 -14.72 -5.44 1.66
CA LEU A 11 -15.99 -4.87 1.18
C LEU A 11 -16.33 -5.30 -0.25
N ARG A 12 -15.33 -5.33 -1.14
CA ARG A 12 -15.50 -5.63 -2.57
C ARG A 12 -16.16 -7.00 -2.79
N GLU A 13 -15.75 -7.99 -2.01
CA GLU A 13 -16.20 -9.38 -2.11
C GLU A 13 -17.34 -9.69 -1.14
N ALA A 14 -17.73 -8.71 -0.33
CA ALA A 14 -18.65 -8.86 0.79
C ALA A 14 -18.27 -10.00 1.74
N LEU A 15 -17.00 -10.02 2.19
CA LEU A 15 -16.47 -11.08 3.05
C LEU A 15 -16.01 -10.56 4.41
N GLY A 16 -16.40 -11.28 5.46
CA GLY A 16 -15.85 -11.13 6.81
C GLY A 16 -16.36 -9.90 7.55
N GLY A 17 -15.60 -9.44 8.54
CA GLY A 17 -16.06 -8.37 9.43
C GLY A 17 -17.16 -8.79 10.41
N PRO A 18 -17.77 -7.80 11.10
CA PRO A 18 -18.74 -8.05 12.16
C PRO A 18 -20.02 -8.72 11.68
N ASP A 19 -20.52 -8.30 10.51
CA ASP A 19 -21.76 -8.78 9.89
C ASP A 19 -21.53 -9.92 8.88
N GLY A 20 -20.27 -10.25 8.58
CA GLY A 20 -19.89 -11.26 7.60
C GLY A 20 -19.87 -10.74 6.15
N TYR A 21 -20.29 -9.50 5.91
CA TYR A 21 -20.40 -8.89 4.58
C TYR A 21 -19.30 -7.87 4.28
N GLY A 22 -18.24 -7.82 5.08
CA GLY A 22 -17.08 -6.95 4.87
C GLY A 22 -17.39 -5.45 4.98
N ARG A 23 -18.54 -5.07 5.51
CA ARG A 23 -18.98 -3.67 5.59
C ARG A 23 -18.28 -2.91 6.72
N ALA A 24 -18.21 -1.60 6.53
CA ALA A 24 -17.81 -0.69 7.61
C ALA A 24 -18.84 -0.75 8.75
N LEU A 25 -18.39 -0.41 9.96
CA LEU A 25 -19.30 -0.22 11.08
C LEU A 25 -20.28 0.92 10.77
N SER A 26 -21.52 0.75 11.22
CA SER A 26 -22.57 1.75 11.16
C SER A 26 -22.92 2.22 12.57
N GLU A 27 -23.55 3.40 12.66
CA GLU A 27 -24.07 3.92 13.91
C GLU A 27 -25.02 2.90 14.57
N GLY A 28 -24.84 2.69 15.89
CA GLY A 28 -25.58 1.66 16.63
C GLY A 28 -25.06 0.22 16.45
N GLY A 29 -24.01 0.00 15.65
CA GLY A 29 -23.38 -1.30 15.49
C GLY A 29 -22.78 -1.81 16.81
N VAL A 30 -23.04 -3.08 17.14
CA VAL A 30 -22.54 -3.73 18.36
C VAL A 30 -21.49 -4.78 18.01
N LEU A 31 -20.34 -4.72 18.68
CA LEU A 31 -19.28 -5.72 18.59
C LEU A 31 -19.27 -6.59 19.85
N SER A 32 -19.35 -7.91 19.66
CA SER A 32 -19.23 -8.89 20.74
C SER A 32 -17.79 -9.35 20.90
N TYR A 33 -17.36 -9.51 22.15
CA TYR A 33 -16.05 -10.07 22.52
C TYR A 33 -16.23 -11.27 23.45
N SER A 34 -15.36 -12.26 23.34
CA SER A 34 -15.30 -13.41 24.24
C SER A 34 -13.91 -13.53 24.86
N GLY A 35 -13.82 -13.33 26.17
CA GLY A 35 -12.59 -13.49 26.95
C GLY A 35 -12.67 -12.77 28.29
N ALA A 36 -11.74 -13.05 29.19
CA ALA A 36 -11.60 -12.29 30.43
C ALA A 36 -10.96 -10.93 30.11
N GLY A 37 -11.54 -9.84 30.62
CA GLY A 37 -10.92 -8.52 30.53
C GLY A 37 -9.54 -8.54 31.17
N GLY A 38 -8.51 -8.28 30.38
CA GLY A 38 -7.14 -8.15 30.87
C GLY A 38 -6.83 -6.72 31.31
N ALA A 39 -5.81 -6.55 32.16
CA ALA A 39 -5.25 -5.24 32.41
C ALA A 39 -4.78 -4.62 31.09
N LEU A 40 -5.12 -3.35 30.86
CA LEU A 40 -4.62 -2.60 29.70
C LEU A 40 -3.10 -2.57 29.75
N LYS A 41 -2.46 -2.91 28.64
CA LYS A 41 -1.01 -2.81 28.48
C LYS A 41 -0.72 -1.58 27.63
N SER A 42 0.17 -0.72 28.12
CA SER A 42 0.74 0.36 27.33
C SER A 42 2.06 -0.09 26.72
N LEU A 43 2.34 0.35 25.50
CA LEU A 43 3.68 0.26 24.91
C LEU A 43 4.55 1.38 25.46
N ALA A 44 5.85 1.12 25.62
CA ALA A 44 6.80 2.18 25.94
C ALA A 44 6.96 3.11 24.72
N PRO A 45 7.17 4.42 24.92
CA PRO A 45 7.27 5.38 23.81
C PRO A 45 8.30 4.99 22.74
N GLU A 46 9.39 4.34 23.13
CA GLU A 46 10.49 3.91 22.24
C GLU A 46 10.09 2.74 21.33
N GLN A 47 8.98 2.05 21.65
CA GLN A 47 8.43 0.96 20.85
C GLN A 47 7.39 1.43 19.84
N LEU A 48 6.97 2.70 19.91
CA LEU A 48 6.04 3.29 18.97
C LEU A 48 6.81 3.73 17.71
N PRO A 49 6.44 3.24 16.52
CA PRO A 49 7.05 3.74 15.29
C PRO A 49 6.73 5.22 15.10
N ASP A 50 7.68 5.97 14.53
CA ASP A 50 7.43 7.34 14.12
C ASP A 50 6.58 7.38 12.84
N TRP A 51 5.26 7.45 13.04
CA TRP A 51 4.27 7.51 11.97
C TRP A 51 4.24 8.86 11.25
N GLN A 52 4.80 9.92 11.85
CA GLN A 52 4.84 11.27 11.27
C GLN A 52 6.18 11.59 10.60
N SER A 53 7.10 10.63 10.61
CA SER A 53 8.42 10.78 10.00
C SER A 53 8.31 11.22 8.54
N ALA A 54 9.04 12.28 8.18
CA ALA A 54 9.24 12.73 6.80
C ALA A 54 10.34 11.96 6.06
N ALA A 55 10.87 10.87 6.67
CA ALA A 55 11.84 10.01 6.00
C ALA A 55 11.24 9.41 4.71
N PRO A 56 12.04 9.17 3.67
CA PRO A 56 11.56 8.48 2.48
C PRO A 56 10.94 7.12 2.82
N LEU A 57 10.01 6.68 1.97
CA LEU A 57 9.47 5.33 1.96
C LEU A 57 10.48 4.43 1.25
N GLU A 58 10.95 3.42 1.95
CA GLU A 58 11.96 2.48 1.47
C GLU A 58 11.35 1.48 0.48
N VAL A 59 12.04 1.31 -0.64
CA VAL A 59 11.66 0.45 -1.76
C VAL A 59 12.73 -0.61 -1.95
N ILE A 60 12.35 -1.88 -1.82
CA ILE A 60 13.17 -3.00 -2.26
C ILE A 60 13.11 -3.02 -3.79
N LEU A 61 14.26 -2.98 -4.47
CA LEU A 61 14.35 -2.80 -5.92
C LEU A 61 14.39 -4.10 -6.73
N GLY A 62 13.82 -4.07 -7.95
CA GLY A 62 14.03 -5.07 -9.02
C GLY A 62 12.76 -5.28 -9.87
N ALA A 63 12.30 -6.53 -10.05
CA ALA A 63 11.23 -6.85 -11.02
C ALA A 63 11.55 -6.32 -12.43
N GLN A 64 10.83 -5.31 -12.92
CA GLN A 64 11.05 -4.69 -14.23
C GLN A 64 11.80 -3.35 -14.13
N ILE A 65 12.38 -3.00 -12.98
CA ILE A 65 13.03 -1.70 -12.77
C ILE A 65 14.09 -1.38 -13.84
N GLY A 66 14.87 -2.38 -14.28
CA GLY A 66 15.91 -2.21 -15.30
C GLY A 66 15.38 -1.93 -16.71
N GLN A 67 14.06 -1.93 -16.90
CA GLN A 67 13.39 -1.63 -18.17
C GLN A 67 12.76 -0.23 -18.17
N PHE A 68 12.88 0.54 -17.08
CA PHE A 68 12.50 1.95 -17.07
C PHE A 68 13.66 2.81 -17.59
N SER A 69 13.32 3.97 -18.17
CA SER A 69 14.33 4.92 -18.64
C SER A 69 15.21 5.41 -17.46
N GLY A 70 16.46 5.76 -17.74
CA GLY A 70 17.37 6.29 -16.71
C GLY A 70 16.83 7.57 -16.06
N LEU A 71 16.18 8.44 -16.83
CA LEU A 71 15.50 9.63 -16.30
C LEU A 71 14.35 9.25 -15.35
N SER A 72 13.56 8.24 -15.71
CA SER A 72 12.47 7.78 -14.85
C SER A 72 12.97 7.15 -13.55
N LEU A 73 14.08 6.43 -13.57
CA LEU A 73 14.69 5.92 -12.34
C LEU A 73 15.25 7.05 -11.49
N PHE A 74 15.86 8.07 -12.11
CA PHE A 74 16.28 9.28 -11.41
C PHE A 74 15.07 9.97 -10.75
N ASP A 75 14.00 10.23 -11.51
CA ASP A 75 12.80 10.90 -11.02
C ASP A 75 12.10 10.10 -9.92
N ALA A 76 12.01 8.77 -10.04
CA ALA A 76 11.42 7.87 -9.05
C ALA A 76 11.98 8.10 -7.64
N PHE A 77 13.30 8.25 -7.53
CA PHE A 77 14.01 8.32 -6.25
C PHE A 77 14.51 9.72 -5.86
N ASN A 78 14.36 10.72 -6.74
CA ASN A 78 14.80 12.11 -6.48
C ASN A 78 13.67 13.13 -6.54
N SER A 79 12.43 12.71 -6.77
CA SER A 79 11.26 13.59 -6.76
C SER A 79 10.39 13.41 -5.53
N SER A 80 9.58 14.42 -5.23
CA SER A 80 8.45 14.30 -4.30
C SER A 80 7.23 13.81 -5.06
N TRP A 81 6.40 13.03 -4.35
CA TRP A 81 5.20 12.41 -4.88
C TRP A 81 4.01 12.80 -4.02
N SER A 82 2.97 13.31 -4.66
CA SER A 82 1.72 13.66 -3.99
C SER A 82 0.78 12.47 -3.96
N LEU A 83 0.17 12.19 -2.80
CA LEU A 83 -0.82 11.12 -2.69
C LEU A 83 -2.15 11.55 -3.35
N ASP A 84 -2.62 10.77 -4.32
CA ASP A 84 -3.90 11.04 -5.01
C ASP A 84 -5.08 10.92 -4.03
N SER A 85 -6.11 11.74 -4.23
CA SER A 85 -7.34 11.72 -3.42
C SER A 85 -8.16 10.43 -3.49
N ARG A 86 -7.93 9.58 -4.50
CA ARG A 86 -8.62 8.30 -4.70
C ARG A 86 -7.91 7.12 -4.01
N ALA A 87 -6.98 7.39 -3.09
CA ALA A 87 -6.34 6.33 -2.32
C ALA A 87 -7.37 5.57 -1.45
N ASP A 88 -7.34 4.25 -1.52
CA ASP A 88 -8.21 3.36 -0.75
C ASP A 88 -7.44 2.11 -0.28
N ARG A 89 -8.14 1.09 0.23
CA ARG A 89 -7.52 -0.15 0.69
C ARG A 89 -6.98 -1.04 -0.43
N MET A 90 -7.30 -0.78 -1.69
CA MET A 90 -6.74 -1.49 -2.85
C MET A 90 -5.39 -0.91 -3.24
N GLY A 91 -5.25 0.41 -3.23
CA GLY A 91 -3.99 1.05 -3.56
C GLY A 91 -3.96 2.56 -3.37
N ALA A 92 -2.75 3.09 -3.37
CA ALA A 92 -2.45 4.51 -3.26
C ALA A 92 -1.70 4.97 -4.51
N ARG A 93 -2.32 5.85 -5.29
CA ARG A 93 -1.70 6.43 -6.49
C ARG A 93 -0.83 7.63 -6.12
N LEU A 94 0.32 7.73 -6.75
CA LEU A 94 1.29 8.81 -6.61
C LEU A 94 1.25 9.72 -7.85
N LEU A 95 1.10 11.02 -7.61
CA LEU A 95 1.12 12.08 -8.61
C LEU A 95 2.48 12.77 -8.58
N GLY A 96 3.07 13.00 -9.76
CA GLY A 96 4.44 13.47 -9.88
C GLY A 96 4.95 13.31 -11.31
N PRO A 97 6.27 13.17 -11.52
CA PRO A 97 6.85 12.93 -12.85
C PRO A 97 6.27 11.68 -13.53
N VAL A 98 6.21 11.72 -14.86
CA VAL A 98 5.72 10.60 -15.68
C VAL A 98 6.86 9.60 -15.87
N LEU A 99 6.73 8.41 -15.27
CA LEU A 99 7.71 7.35 -15.43
C LEU A 99 7.51 6.60 -16.75
N GLN A 100 8.60 6.41 -17.49
CA GLN A 100 8.62 5.77 -18.80
C GLN A 100 9.21 4.37 -18.71
N TYR A 101 8.35 3.38 -18.98
CA TYR A 101 8.74 1.99 -19.17
C TYR A 101 9.07 1.73 -20.65
N GLN A 102 10.23 1.13 -20.91
CA GLN A 102 10.78 0.87 -22.24
C GLN A 102 10.83 -0.63 -22.56
N GLY A 103 10.35 -1.48 -21.65
CA GLY A 103 10.28 -2.92 -21.85
C GLY A 103 9.12 -3.34 -22.74
N ARG A 104 9.01 -4.65 -22.95
CA ARG A 104 7.90 -5.25 -23.69
C ARG A 104 6.61 -5.23 -22.85
N PRO A 105 5.42 -5.28 -23.48
CA PRO A 105 4.17 -5.47 -22.76
C PRO A 105 4.26 -6.67 -21.79
N MET A 106 3.75 -6.47 -20.58
CA MET A 106 3.80 -7.47 -19.52
C MET A 106 2.70 -8.51 -19.69
N ILE A 107 3.05 -9.78 -19.49
CA ILE A 107 2.07 -10.84 -19.21
C ILE A 107 1.63 -10.67 -17.75
N SER A 108 0.38 -11.02 -17.44
CA SER A 108 -0.12 -10.94 -16.06
C SER A 108 0.71 -11.85 -15.14
N GLU A 109 1.17 -11.28 -14.03
CA GLU A 109 1.97 -11.96 -13.02
C GLU A 109 1.48 -11.66 -11.61
N GLY A 110 1.91 -12.48 -10.64
CA GLY A 110 1.56 -12.34 -9.24
C GLY A 110 2.04 -11.01 -8.65
N ILE A 111 1.21 -10.41 -7.79
CA ILE A 111 1.46 -9.09 -7.20
C ILE A 111 1.69 -9.20 -5.69
N PRO A 112 2.91 -8.91 -5.19
CA PRO A 112 3.17 -8.85 -3.75
C PRO A 112 2.54 -7.61 -3.11
N LEU A 113 2.35 -7.66 -1.80
CA LEU A 113 1.89 -6.51 -1.02
C LEU A 113 2.95 -5.39 -1.09
N GLY A 114 2.49 -4.13 -1.22
CA GLY A 114 3.38 -2.98 -1.34
C GLY A 114 3.99 -2.80 -2.73
N ALA A 115 3.61 -3.62 -3.72
CA ALA A 115 4.09 -3.48 -5.08
C ALA A 115 3.79 -2.09 -5.67
N ILE A 116 4.76 -1.51 -6.36
CA ILE A 116 4.67 -0.21 -7.03
C ILE A 116 4.48 -0.47 -8.53
N GLN A 117 3.23 -0.51 -8.98
CA GLN A 117 2.88 -0.65 -10.39
C GLN A 117 2.91 0.70 -11.10
N VAL A 118 3.40 0.73 -12.34
CA VAL A 118 3.39 1.92 -13.19
C VAL A 118 2.52 1.64 -14.42
N PRO A 119 1.28 2.17 -14.47
CA PRO A 119 0.42 2.07 -15.65
C PRO A 119 0.94 2.90 -16.84
N PRO A 120 0.27 2.85 -18.01
CA PRO A 120 0.69 3.62 -19.20
C PRO A 120 0.71 5.14 -19.03
N ASP A 121 0.00 5.68 -18.03
CA ASP A 121 0.03 7.11 -17.69
C ASP A 121 1.30 7.52 -16.91
N GLY A 122 2.15 6.56 -16.55
CA GLY A 122 3.41 6.77 -15.85
C GLY A 122 3.28 7.13 -14.37
N GLN A 123 2.07 7.17 -13.81
CA GLN A 123 1.83 7.52 -12.41
C GLN A 123 1.83 6.26 -11.52
N PRO A 124 2.79 6.12 -10.59
CA PRO A 124 2.89 4.91 -9.77
C PRO A 124 1.65 4.65 -8.92
N ILE A 125 1.32 3.39 -8.70
CA ILE A 125 0.28 2.92 -7.77
C ILE A 125 0.90 1.91 -6.81
N ILE A 126 0.88 2.22 -5.53
CA ILE A 126 1.34 1.35 -4.46
C ILE A 126 0.16 0.48 -4.01
N LEU A 127 0.32 -0.83 -4.10
CA LEU A 127 -0.79 -1.77 -3.90
C LEU A 127 -0.88 -2.25 -2.44
N LEU A 128 -2.09 -2.15 -1.89
CA LEU A 128 -2.38 -2.35 -0.47
C LEU A 128 -3.08 -3.71 -0.20
N ASN A 129 -3.71 -3.85 0.96
CA ASN A 129 -4.20 -5.13 1.46
C ASN A 129 -5.32 -5.74 0.61
N ASP A 130 -6.15 -4.91 -0.03
CA ASP A 130 -7.32 -5.36 -0.81
C ASP A 130 -7.02 -5.39 -2.34
N ARG A 131 -5.74 -5.25 -2.72
CA ARG A 131 -5.26 -5.23 -4.11
C ARG A 131 -5.66 -6.49 -4.91
N GLN A 132 -5.64 -6.37 -6.23
CA GLN A 132 -5.66 -7.52 -7.12
C GLN A 132 -4.43 -8.41 -6.93
N THR A 133 -4.60 -9.73 -7.08
CA THR A 133 -3.53 -10.71 -6.89
C THR A 133 -2.66 -10.90 -8.14
N ILE A 134 -3.19 -10.59 -9.31
CA ILE A 134 -2.52 -10.67 -10.62
C ILE A 134 -2.66 -9.37 -11.39
N GLY A 135 -1.68 -9.02 -12.21
CA GLY A 135 -1.79 -7.88 -13.12
C GLY A 135 -0.60 -7.76 -14.06
N GLY A 136 -0.77 -6.93 -15.10
CA GLY A 136 0.17 -6.79 -16.22
C GLY A 136 0.76 -5.39 -16.35
N TYR A 137 0.98 -4.68 -15.25
CA TYR A 137 1.73 -3.42 -15.27
C TYR A 137 3.16 -3.63 -14.78
N PRO A 138 4.16 -2.97 -15.41
CA PRO A 138 5.54 -3.03 -14.98
C PRO A 138 5.70 -2.44 -13.58
N ARG A 139 6.72 -2.89 -12.86
CA ARG A 139 6.95 -2.51 -11.46
C ARG A 139 8.38 -2.09 -11.22
N LEU A 140 8.54 -1.09 -10.33
CA LEU A 140 9.83 -0.76 -9.73
C LEU A 140 10.24 -1.82 -8.67
N TRP A 141 9.23 -2.49 -8.09
CA TRP A 141 9.18 -3.58 -7.09
C TRP A 141 8.27 -3.19 -5.93
N ALA A 142 8.69 -3.09 -4.66
CA ALA A 142 7.75 -2.97 -3.53
C ALA A 142 8.32 -2.25 -2.31
N LEU A 143 7.42 -1.62 -1.54
CA LEU A 143 7.77 -1.02 -0.25
C LEU A 143 8.15 -2.06 0.81
N THR A 144 9.03 -1.65 1.73
CA THR A 144 9.24 -2.40 2.98
C THR A 144 7.96 -2.40 3.84
N PRO A 145 7.75 -3.39 4.72
CA PRO A 145 6.54 -3.45 5.57
C PRO A 145 6.34 -2.18 6.41
N LEU A 146 7.41 -1.61 6.97
CA LEU A 146 7.33 -0.37 7.75
C LEU A 146 6.95 0.82 6.88
N SER A 147 7.55 0.94 5.69
CA SER A 147 7.21 2.01 4.74
C SER A 147 5.76 1.91 4.26
N LEU A 148 5.26 0.69 4.04
CA LEU A 148 3.85 0.47 3.71
C LEU A 148 2.91 0.87 4.85
N ALA A 149 3.28 0.54 6.09
CA ALA A 149 2.51 0.95 7.27
C ALA A 149 2.51 2.47 7.45
N ARG A 150 3.64 3.15 7.18
CA ARG A 150 3.75 4.61 7.18
C ARG A 150 2.91 5.25 6.08
N LEU A 151 2.97 4.72 4.85
CA LEU A 151 2.12 5.17 3.74
C LEU A 151 0.63 5.10 4.11
N ALA A 152 0.20 4.05 4.80
CA ALA A 152 -1.20 3.89 5.23
C ALA A 152 -1.67 4.94 6.26
N GLN A 153 -0.75 5.72 6.84
CA GLN A 153 -1.07 6.86 7.71
C GLN A 153 -1.13 8.20 6.95
N CYS A 154 -0.68 8.24 5.70
CA CYS A 154 -0.69 9.46 4.89
C CYS A 154 -2.11 9.81 4.43
N LEU A 155 -2.41 11.11 4.41
CA LEU A 155 -3.68 11.64 3.91
C LEU A 155 -3.56 12.01 2.42
N PRO A 156 -4.68 12.06 1.68
CA PRO A 156 -4.73 12.71 0.37
C PRO A 156 -3.97 14.04 0.33
N GLY A 157 -3.14 14.22 -0.71
CA GLY A 157 -2.29 15.41 -0.89
C GLY A 157 -1.02 15.44 -0.02
N SER A 158 -0.77 14.40 0.80
CA SER A 158 0.50 14.27 1.51
C SER A 158 1.64 14.03 0.52
N GLU A 159 2.77 14.69 0.75
CA GLU A 159 3.98 14.50 -0.03
C GLU A 159 4.85 13.39 0.56
N VAL A 160 5.28 12.45 -0.28
CA VAL A 160 6.20 11.37 0.09
C VAL A 160 7.38 11.32 -0.88
N ARG A 161 8.48 10.72 -0.43
CA ARG A 161 9.64 10.42 -1.28
C ARG A 161 9.90 8.93 -1.24
N LEU A 162 10.49 8.38 -2.30
CA LEU A 162 10.91 6.99 -2.36
C LEU A 162 12.43 6.90 -2.21
N ALA A 163 12.92 5.91 -1.47
CA ALA A 163 14.35 5.63 -1.37
C ALA A 163 14.62 4.15 -1.65
N PRO A 164 15.59 3.81 -2.52
CA PRO A 164 15.97 2.43 -2.75
C PRO A 164 16.71 1.85 -1.54
N VAL A 165 16.44 0.60 -1.20
CA VAL A 165 17.16 -0.18 -0.17
C VAL A 165 17.55 -1.57 -0.71
N VAL A 166 18.58 -2.16 -0.10
CA VAL A 166 19.15 -3.48 -0.43
C VAL A 166 18.73 -4.49 0.63
#